data_AF-A0A940MBT7-F1
#
_entry.id   AF-A0A940MBT7-F1
#
_cell.length_a   1.000
_cell.length_b   1.000
_cell.length_c   1.000
_cell.angle_alpha   90.00
_cell.angle_beta   90.00
_cell.angle_gamma   90.00
#
_symmetry.space_group_name_H-M   'P 1'
#
loop_
_entity.id
_entity.type
_entity.pdbx_description
1 polymer ?
#
loop_
_entity_poly.entity_id
_entity_poly.type
_entity_poly.pdbx_seq_one_letter_code
_entity_poly.pdbx_strand_id
1 'polypeptide(L)'
;MLLLIDAGIHAYEVIDADVPFLVGGFIATAVGAVAGAYLLLTSGPRLGWVLGGLTTLLTSIGYIVTRATPVPTDEDDYGNWLEPLGLTSLILQIVVVALAVWALTGRHGLRPAHLVQEGKAVTPGMNPDEPGPQRGSGDGRPPRS
;
A
#
# COMPACT_ATOMS: atom_id res chain seq x y z
N MET A 1 -8.73 -6.42 -4.84
CA MET A 1 -9.26 -5.97 -6.14
C MET A 1 -9.34 -4.45 -6.21
N LEU A 2 -10.07 -3.77 -5.31
CA LEU A 2 -10.14 -2.29 -5.31
C LEU A 2 -8.75 -1.61 -5.27
N LEU A 3 -7.86 -2.03 -4.36
CA LEU A 3 -6.48 -1.53 -4.29
C LEU A 3 -5.66 -1.76 -5.57
N LEU A 4 -5.95 -2.80 -6.34
CA LEU A 4 -5.22 -3.05 -7.60
C LEU A 4 -5.73 -2.16 -8.73
N ILE A 5 -7.02 -1.84 -8.73
CA ILE A 5 -7.60 -0.87 -9.66
C ILE A 5 -7.05 0.52 -9.34
N ASP A 6 -7.04 0.89 -8.05
CA ASP A 6 -6.44 2.14 -7.57
C ASP A 6 -4.96 2.26 -7.97
N ALA A 7 -4.17 1.19 -7.79
CA ALA A 7 -2.79 1.16 -8.25
C ALA A 7 -2.66 1.36 -9.77
N GLY A 8 -3.57 0.77 -10.55
CA GLY A 8 -3.58 0.92 -12.01
C GLY A 8 -3.87 2.36 -12.45
N ILE A 9 -4.81 3.04 -11.79
CA ILE A 9 -5.12 4.46 -12.06
C ILE A 9 -3.89 5.33 -11.78
N HIS A 10 -3.28 5.21 -10.60
CA HIS A 10 -2.14 6.04 -10.24
C HIS A 10 -0.88 5.70 -11.07
N ALA A 11 -0.71 4.45 -11.48
CA ALA A 11 0.35 4.09 -12.42
C ALA A 11 0.15 4.73 -13.81
N TYR A 12 -1.10 4.91 -14.24
CA TYR A 12 -1.42 5.64 -15.47
C TYR A 12 -1.16 7.16 -15.30
N GLU A 13 -1.54 7.76 -14.18
CA GLU A 13 -1.31 9.18 -13.89
C GLU A 13 0.18 9.56 -13.87
N VAL A 14 1.08 8.65 -13.51
CA VAL A 14 2.55 8.86 -13.61
C VAL A 14 2.99 9.20 -15.04
N ILE A 15 2.30 8.67 -16.06
CA ILE A 15 2.67 8.88 -17.46
C ILE A 15 2.32 10.30 -17.93
N ASP A 16 1.28 10.89 -17.35
CA ASP A 16 0.72 12.19 -17.74
C ASP A 16 1.26 13.35 -16.89
N ALA A 17 1.87 13.04 -15.74
CA ALA A 17 2.32 14.04 -14.78
C ALA A 17 3.72 14.59 -15.08
N ASP A 18 3.80 15.92 -15.23
CA ASP A 18 5.07 16.63 -15.45
C ASP A 18 5.68 17.22 -14.17
N VAL A 19 4.93 17.21 -13.06
CA VAL A 19 5.33 17.84 -11.80
C VAL A 19 5.95 16.80 -10.85
N PRO A 20 7.24 16.94 -10.46
CA PRO A 20 7.95 15.87 -9.75
C PRO A 20 7.31 15.40 -8.45
N PHE A 21 6.70 16.29 -7.67
CA PHE A 21 6.06 15.89 -6.41
C PHE A 21 4.76 15.10 -6.65
N LEU A 22 4.02 15.40 -7.73
CA LEU A 22 2.84 14.63 -8.13
C LEU A 22 3.24 13.25 -8.65
N VAL A 23 4.25 13.17 -9.51
CA VAL A 23 4.84 11.90 -9.96
C VAL A 23 5.23 11.04 -8.76
N GLY A 24 5.93 11.62 -7.78
CA GLY A 24 6.29 10.94 -6.54
C GLY A 24 5.08 10.45 -5.75
N GLY A 25 4.04 11.27 -5.64
CA GLY A 25 2.77 10.92 -4.98
C GLY A 25 2.04 9.76 -5.67
N PHE A 26 1.97 9.77 -7.00
CA PHE A 26 1.33 8.71 -7.79
C PHE A 26 2.11 7.39 -7.68
N ILE A 27 3.44 7.42 -7.75
CA ILE A 27 4.28 6.23 -7.53
C ILE A 27 4.08 5.68 -6.12
N ALA A 28 4.14 6.56 -5.10
CA ALA A 28 3.97 6.15 -3.71
C ALA A 28 2.59 5.52 -3.48
N THR A 29 1.55 6.06 -4.10
CA THR A 29 0.19 5.52 -4.06
C THR A 29 0.12 4.15 -4.71
N ALA A 30 0.60 4.02 -5.95
CA ALA A 30 0.58 2.76 -6.68
C ALA A 30 1.33 1.64 -5.94
N VAL A 31 2.53 1.93 -5.42
CA VAL A 31 3.33 0.97 -4.63
C VAL A 31 2.62 0.63 -3.32
N GLY A 32 2.10 1.61 -2.59
CA GLY A 32 1.39 1.41 -1.33
C GLY A 32 0.13 0.56 -1.50
N ALA A 33 -0.62 0.80 -2.58
CA ALA A 33 -1.83 0.05 -2.91
C ALA A 33 -1.53 -1.40 -3.32
N VAL A 34 -0.48 -1.64 -4.13
CA VAL A 34 0.00 -3.00 -4.45
C VAL A 34 0.48 -3.74 -3.19
N ALA A 35 1.28 -3.08 -2.35
CA ALA A 35 1.76 -3.68 -1.10
C ALA A 35 0.62 -3.98 -0.13
N GLY A 36 -0.35 -3.07 0.02
CA GLY A 36 -1.55 -3.29 0.81
C GLY A 36 -2.37 -4.48 0.29
N ALA A 37 -2.57 -4.56 -1.03
CA ALA A 37 -3.26 -5.69 -1.65
C ALA A 37 -2.52 -7.02 -1.43
N TYR A 38 -1.20 -7.03 -1.57
CA TYR A 38 -0.38 -8.21 -1.30
C TYR A 38 -0.50 -8.68 0.15
N LEU A 39 -0.44 -7.76 1.11
CA LEU A 39 -0.60 -8.07 2.54
C LEU A 39 -1.99 -8.62 2.87
N LEU A 40 -3.04 -8.09 2.25
CA LEU A 40 -4.41 -8.59 2.39
C LEU A 40 -4.60 -10.01 1.83
N LEU A 41 -3.83 -10.38 0.80
CA LEU A 41 -3.90 -11.71 0.17
C LEU A 41 -2.99 -12.75 0.85
N THR A 42 -2.13 -12.31 1.76
CA THR A 42 -1.14 -13.17 2.44
C THR A 42 -1.41 -13.20 3.96
N SER A 43 -0.37 -13.15 4.78
CA SER A 43 -0.45 -13.36 6.24
C SER A 43 -0.60 -12.07 7.06
N GLY A 44 -0.75 -10.91 6.41
CA GLY A 44 -0.78 -9.61 7.07
C GLY A 44 -2.08 -8.84 6.85
N PRO A 45 -3.28 -9.40 7.12
CA PRO A 45 -4.54 -8.73 6.80
C PRO A 45 -4.71 -7.39 7.54
N ARG A 46 -4.23 -7.24 8.78
CA ARG A 46 -4.32 -5.96 9.49
C ARG A 46 -3.35 -4.96 8.91
N LEU A 47 -2.11 -5.38 8.66
CA LEU A 47 -1.11 -4.53 7.98
C LEU A 47 -1.57 -4.09 6.60
N GLY A 48 -2.23 -4.98 5.85
CA GLY A 48 -2.79 -4.68 4.54
C GLY A 48 -3.91 -3.65 4.60
N TRP A 49 -4.84 -3.77 5.57
CA TRP A 49 -5.88 -2.76 5.79
C TRP A 49 -5.33 -1.42 6.25
N VAL A 50 -4.34 -1.42 7.14
CA VAL A 50 -3.68 -0.19 7.61
C VAL A 50 -2.95 0.49 6.45
N LEU A 51 -2.11 -0.25 5.73
CA LEU A 51 -1.32 0.31 4.64
C LEU A 51 -2.22 0.79 3.50
N GLY A 52 -3.10 -0.07 2.98
CA GLY A 52 -4.01 0.30 1.89
C GLY A 52 -4.98 1.42 2.27
N GLY A 53 -5.50 1.40 3.51
CA GLY A 53 -6.38 2.45 4.02
C GLY A 53 -5.68 3.80 4.19
N LEU A 54 -4.45 3.81 4.73
CA LEU A 54 -3.67 5.03 4.87
C LEU A 54 -3.20 5.58 3.52
N THR A 55 -2.76 4.71 2.61
CA THR A 55 -2.39 5.10 1.25
C THR A 55 -3.54 5.81 0.57
N THR A 56 -4.71 5.16 0.47
CA THR A 56 -5.89 5.76 -0.18
C THR A 56 -6.40 7.00 0.53
N LEU A 57 -6.34 7.08 1.87
CA LEU A 57 -6.70 8.28 2.61
C LEU A 57 -5.78 9.47 2.27
N LEU A 58 -4.46 9.26 2.26
CA LEU A 58 -3.50 10.30 1.95
C LEU A 58 -3.65 10.81 0.52
N THR A 59 -3.87 9.89 -0.43
CA THR A 59 -4.13 10.23 -1.83
C THR A 59 -5.41 11.04 -1.98
N SER A 60 -6.48 10.69 -1.25
CA SER A 60 -7.76 11.44 -1.30
C SER A 60 -7.59 12.85 -0.78
N ILE A 61 -6.79 13.02 0.29
CA ILE A 61 -6.43 14.33 0.80
C ILE A 61 -5.62 15.10 -0.26
N GLY A 62 -4.67 14.44 -0.94
CA GLY A 62 -3.93 15.02 -2.05
C GLY A 62 -4.85 15.58 -3.13
N TYR A 63 -5.79 14.77 -3.63
CA TYR A 63 -6.81 15.21 -4.60
C TYR A 63 -7.60 16.42 -4.09
N ILE A 64 -8.11 16.39 -2.86
CA ILE A 64 -8.87 17.52 -2.30
C ILE A 64 -8.02 18.79 -2.27
N VAL A 65 -6.74 18.69 -1.89
CA VAL A 65 -5.82 19.83 -1.83
C VAL A 65 -5.57 20.42 -3.21
N THR A 66 -5.29 19.59 -4.24
CA THR A 66 -5.04 20.10 -5.60
C THR A 66 -6.29 20.73 -6.21
N ARG A 67 -7.49 20.23 -5.91
CA ARG A 67 -8.76 20.82 -6.38
C ARG A 67 -9.17 22.07 -5.60
N ALA A 68 -8.82 22.17 -4.32
CA ALA A 68 -9.27 23.26 -3.44
C ALA A 68 -8.28 24.42 -3.34
N THR A 69 -7.00 24.21 -3.61
CA THR A 69 -5.95 25.24 -3.55
C THR A 69 -5.10 25.22 -4.80
N PRO A 70 -4.76 26.38 -5.38
CA PRO A 70 -3.86 26.42 -6.52
C PRO A 70 -2.48 25.95 -6.05
N VAL A 71 -1.99 24.87 -6.65
CA VAL A 71 -0.68 24.33 -6.29
C VAL A 71 0.37 25.11 -7.08
N PRO A 72 1.38 25.69 -6.42
CA PRO A 72 2.49 26.30 -7.14
C PRO A 72 3.10 25.27 -8.08
N THR A 73 3.28 25.62 -9.35
CA THR A 73 3.76 24.75 -10.45
C THR A 73 2.74 23.80 -11.07
N ASP A 74 1.50 23.75 -10.58
CA ASP A 74 0.38 23.02 -11.22
C ASP A 74 -0.98 23.67 -10.88
N GLU A 75 -1.45 24.58 -11.74
CA GLU A 75 -2.72 25.27 -11.53
C GLU A 75 -3.87 24.65 -12.35
N ASP A 76 -3.58 23.76 -13.29
CA ASP A 76 -4.55 23.22 -14.25
C ASP A 76 -5.63 22.38 -13.54
N ASP A 77 -5.27 21.82 -12.39
CA ASP A 77 -6.15 21.00 -11.59
C ASP A 77 -7.06 21.78 -10.62
N TYR A 78 -6.80 23.07 -10.40
CA TYR A 78 -7.56 23.89 -9.46
C TYR A 78 -9.02 24.08 -9.91
N GLY A 79 -9.96 23.76 -9.03
CA GLY A 79 -11.40 23.87 -9.32
C GLY A 79 -11.96 22.79 -10.25
N ASN A 80 -11.12 21.93 -10.83
CA ASN A 80 -11.53 20.87 -11.75
C ASN A 80 -12.00 19.59 -11.00
N TRP A 81 -13.05 19.74 -10.18
CA TRP A 81 -13.59 18.67 -9.33
C TRP A 81 -14.26 17.50 -10.07
N LEU A 82 -14.63 17.71 -11.34
CA LEU A 82 -15.36 16.73 -12.15
C LEU A 82 -14.48 16.07 -13.21
N GLU A 83 -13.16 16.24 -13.09
CA GLU A 83 -12.16 15.49 -13.85
C GLU A 83 -12.44 13.98 -13.69
N PRO A 84 -12.81 13.26 -14.78
CA PRO A 84 -13.42 11.94 -14.66
C PRO A 84 -12.53 10.88 -14.02
N LEU A 85 -11.22 10.91 -14.28
CA LEU A 85 -10.30 9.89 -13.78
C LEU A 85 -10.05 10.08 -12.28
N GLY A 86 -9.75 11.30 -11.85
CA GLY A 86 -9.56 11.63 -10.43
C GLY A 86 -10.84 11.52 -9.61
N LEU A 87 -12.01 11.86 -10.16
CA LEU A 87 -13.28 11.63 -9.45
C LEU A 87 -13.56 10.13 -9.27
N THR A 88 -13.29 9.32 -10.29
CA THR A 88 -13.41 7.85 -10.20
C THR A 88 -12.44 7.30 -9.16
N SER A 89 -11.20 7.79 -9.16
CA SER A 89 -10.16 7.44 -8.18
C SER A 89 -10.61 7.79 -6.76
N LEU A 90 -11.13 9.01 -6.53
CA LEU A 90 -11.59 9.47 -5.23
C LEU A 90 -12.71 8.59 -4.67
N ILE A 91 -13.69 8.19 -5.49
CA ILE A 91 -14.77 7.29 -5.06
C ILE A 91 -14.19 5.95 -4.61
N LEU A 92 -13.27 5.36 -5.37
CA LEU A 92 -12.62 4.10 -5.01
C LEU A 92 -11.86 4.22 -3.68
N GLN A 93 -11.10 5.31 -3.51
CA GLN A 93 -10.34 5.56 -2.31
C GLN A 93 -11.24 5.70 -1.08
N ILE A 94 -12.35 6.45 -1.17
CA ILE A 94 -13.34 6.58 -0.07
C ILE A 94 -13.90 5.21 0.32
N VAL A 95 -14.23 4.36 -0.65
CA VAL A 95 -14.73 3.00 -0.40
C VAL A 95 -13.66 2.16 0.32
N VAL A 96 -12.40 2.21 -0.12
CA VAL A 96 -11.29 1.50 0.54
C VAL A 96 -11.08 1.99 1.96
N VAL A 97 -11.12 3.30 2.20
CA VAL A 97 -11.01 3.89 3.55
C VAL A 97 -12.15 3.40 4.44
N ALA A 98 -13.39 3.43 3.96
CA ALA A 98 -14.54 2.94 4.71
C ALA A 98 -14.42 1.45 5.06
N LEU A 99 -13.98 0.62 4.11
CA LEU A 99 -13.73 -0.81 4.32
C LEU A 99 -12.59 -1.04 5.31
N ALA A 100 -11.51 -0.27 5.24
CA ALA A 100 -10.40 -0.35 6.17
C ALA A 100 -10.85 -0.03 7.60
N VAL A 101 -11.60 1.06 7.80
CA VAL A 101 -12.17 1.41 9.10
C VAL A 101 -13.07 0.30 9.63
N TRP A 102 -13.98 -0.21 8.81
CA TRP A 102 -14.89 -1.29 9.22
C TRP A 102 -14.14 -2.58 9.59
N ALA A 103 -13.18 -2.99 8.76
CA ALA A 103 -12.40 -4.21 8.97
C ALA A 103 -11.52 -4.11 10.23
N LEU A 104 -10.96 -2.93 10.49
CA LEU A 104 -10.04 -2.69 11.61
C LEU A 104 -10.76 -2.48 12.95
N THR A 105 -11.97 -1.90 12.93
CA THR A 105 -12.79 -1.69 14.14
C THR A 105 -13.66 -2.89 14.50
N GLY A 106 -14.15 -3.63 13.50
CA GLY A 106 -15.03 -4.80 13.72
C GLY A 106 -14.30 -6.14 13.61
N ARG A 107 -13.82 -6.48 12.41
CA ARG A 107 -13.42 -7.87 12.06
C ARG A 107 -12.07 -8.29 12.63
N HIS A 108 -11.06 -7.42 12.60
CA HIS A 108 -9.69 -7.80 12.92
C HIS A 108 -9.18 -7.22 14.24
N GLY A 109 -9.74 -6.09 14.68
CA GLY A 109 -9.33 -5.35 15.87
C GLY A 109 -7.92 -4.76 15.75
N LEU A 110 -7.81 -3.44 15.86
CA LEU A 110 -6.53 -2.75 15.94
C LEU A 110 -5.90 -2.94 17.32
N ARG A 111 -4.93 -3.84 17.41
CA ARG A 111 -4.04 -3.97 18.58
C ARG A 111 -2.59 -3.91 18.11
N PRO A 112 -1.74 -3.05 18.70
CA PRO A 112 -0.33 -2.95 18.32
C PRO A 112 0.40 -4.29 18.35
N ALA A 113 0.10 -5.13 19.35
CA ALA A 113 0.69 -6.47 19.46
C ALA A 113 0.43 -7.36 18.24
N HIS A 114 -0.77 -7.30 17.64
CA HIS A 114 -1.09 -8.10 16.45
C HIS A 114 -0.37 -7.58 15.20
N LEU A 115 -0.20 -6.26 15.07
CA LEU A 115 0.55 -5.68 13.96
C LEU A 115 2.02 -6.10 14.00
N VAL A 116 2.62 -6.12 15.20
CA VAL A 116 4.00 -6.61 15.40
C VAL A 116 4.11 -8.09 15.06
N GLN A 117 3.13 -8.91 15.45
CA GLN A 117 3.11 -10.34 15.13
C GLN A 117 2.97 -10.59 13.62
N GLU A 118 2.06 -9.90 12.94
CA GLU A 118 1.92 -9.98 11.48
C GLU A 118 3.20 -9.51 10.79
N GLY A 119 3.84 -8.45 11.28
CA GLY A 119 5.12 -7.96 10.76
C GLY A 119 6.21 -9.03 10.80
N LYS A 120 6.35 -9.73 11.93
CA LYS A 120 7.29 -10.86 12.07
C LYS A 120 6.95 -12.02 11.12
N ALA A 121 5.67 -12.29 10.89
CA ALA A 121 5.23 -13.36 9.99
C ALA A 121 5.44 -13.00 8.50
N VAL A 122 5.44 -11.72 8.15
CA VAL A 122 5.67 -11.22 6.78
C VAL A 122 7.16 -11.21 6.43
N THR A 123 8.06 -11.06 7.40
CA THR A 123 9.53 -11.15 7.22
C THR A 123 10.18 -12.30 8.01
N PRO A 124 9.87 -13.59 7.69
CA PRO A 124 10.55 -14.73 8.31
C PRO A 124 12.07 -14.68 8.03
N GLY A 125 12.91 -14.87 9.05
CA GLY A 125 14.38 -14.92 8.89
C GLY A 125 15.15 -13.59 9.01
N MET A 126 14.48 -12.47 9.29
CA MET A 126 15.15 -11.20 9.65
C MET A 126 15.25 -10.98 11.17
N ASN A 127 14.88 -11.99 11.96
CA ASN A 127 15.00 -11.97 13.41
C ASN A 127 16.45 -12.30 13.79
N PRO A 128 17.21 -11.40 14.46
CA PRO A 128 18.61 -11.64 14.81
C PRO A 128 18.81 -12.86 15.73
N ASP A 129 17.72 -13.32 16.36
CA ASP A 129 17.72 -14.47 17.27
C ASP A 129 17.40 -15.81 16.56
N GLU A 130 16.99 -15.80 15.28
CA GLU A 130 16.80 -17.05 14.53
C GLU A 130 18.14 -17.57 14.02
N PRO A 131 18.54 -18.81 14.35
CA PRO A 131 19.73 -19.41 13.76
C PRO A 131 19.56 -19.42 12.24
N GLY A 132 20.51 -18.80 11.52
CA GLY A 132 20.48 -18.74 10.06
C GLY A 132 20.34 -20.13 9.43
N PRO A 133 19.88 -20.22 8.16
CA PRO A 133 19.63 -21.50 7.50
C PRO A 133 20.86 -22.40 7.63
N GLN A 134 20.72 -23.51 8.35
CA GLN A 134 21.79 -24.50 8.45
C GLN A 134 22.06 -25.02 7.04
N ARG A 135 23.07 -24.44 6.38
CA ARG A 135 23.67 -25.03 5.18
C ARG A 135 24.15 -26.39 5.62
N GLY A 136 23.41 -27.43 5.22
CA GLY A 136 23.74 -28.81 5.55
C GLY A 136 25.20 -29.06 5.25
N SER A 137 26.00 -29.23 6.29
CA SER A 137 27.34 -29.78 6.17
C SER A 137 27.15 -31.19 5.61
N GLY A 138 27.47 -31.36 4.34
CA GLY A 138 27.52 -32.67 3.71
C GLY A 138 28.39 -33.58 4.56
N ASP A 139 27.76 -34.56 5.21
CA ASP A 139 28.44 -35.64 5.91
C ASP A 139 29.21 -36.43 4.84
N GLY A 140 30.50 -36.11 4.71
CA GLY A 140 31.44 -36.77 3.82
C GLY A 140 31.76 -38.18 4.29
N ARG A 141 30.75 -39.06 4.39
CA ARG A 141 30.99 -40.48 4.59
C ARG A 141 31.47 -41.09 3.28
N PRO A 142 32.69 -41.65 3.23
CA PRO A 142 33.09 -42.45 2.08
C PRO A 142 32.24 -43.73 2.00
N PRO A 143 32.00 -44.25 0.79
CA PRO A 143 31.25 -45.48 0.60
C PRO A 143 31.99 -46.64 1.26
N ARG A 144 31.27 -47.43 2.06
CA ARG A 144 31.78 -48.70 2.58
C ARG A 144 31.71 -49.71 1.43
N SER A 145 32.88 -50.20 1.03
CA SER A 145 33.10 -51.34 0.14
C SER A 145 32.66 -52.65 0.79
#